data_AF-A0A353HWG4-F1
#
_entry.id   AF-A0A353HWG4-F1
#
_cell.length_a   1.000
_cell.length_b   1.000
_cell.length_c   1.000
_cell.angle_alpha   90.00
_cell.angle_beta   90.00
_cell.angle_gamma   90.00
#
_symmetry.space_group_name_H-M   'P 1'
#
loop_
_entity.id
_entity.type
_entity.pdbx_description
1 polymer ?
#
loop_
_entity_poly.entity_id
_entity_poly.type
_entity_poly.pdbx_seq_one_letter_code
_entity_poly.pdbx_strand_id
1 'polypeptide(L)'
;THNALSLDTCFLSPPDHSVAVLGGWWYAARVGERMTAAPASTIAWAPHGLLDRKCADIRTDLELVRAIGRALLGDIGGSRLERDGAAPQAMIDWLRLPASNNPIEEYRTWRTQVLHDSFGARRFAELPLTQSDIYAVDPR
;
A
#
# COMPACT_ATOMS: atom_id res chain seq x y z
N THR A 1 -6.73 -6.74 -12.24
CA THR A 1 -6.49 -6.04 -10.97
C THR A 1 -6.63 -7.06 -9.86
N HIS A 2 -5.94 -6.86 -8.74
CA HIS A 2 -5.96 -7.75 -7.58
C HIS A 2 -7.21 -7.49 -6.72
N ASN A 3 -7.61 -6.23 -6.58
CA ASN A 3 -8.77 -5.73 -5.83
C ASN A 3 -8.79 -6.07 -4.32
N ALA A 4 -7.69 -6.58 -3.77
CA ALA A 4 -7.62 -7.04 -2.39
C ALA A 4 -6.23 -6.87 -1.77
N LEU A 5 -5.44 -5.90 -2.25
CA LEU A 5 -4.15 -5.59 -1.62
C LEU A 5 -4.39 -5.03 -0.21
N SER A 6 -3.81 -5.67 0.79
CA SER A 6 -3.90 -5.33 2.21
C SER A 6 -2.72 -5.92 2.99
N LEU A 7 -2.60 -5.54 4.26
CA LEU A 7 -1.60 -6.11 5.18
C LEU A 7 -1.74 -7.64 5.33
N ASP A 8 -2.95 -8.19 5.19
CA ASP A 8 -3.21 -9.62 5.34
C ASP A 8 -2.89 -10.44 4.07
N THR A 9 -2.67 -9.77 2.94
CA THR A 9 -2.42 -10.41 1.64
C THR A 9 -0.99 -10.23 1.13
N CYS A 10 -0.24 -9.34 1.78
CA CYS A 10 1.14 -8.97 1.45
C CYS A 10 2.09 -9.56 2.49
N PHE A 11 3.07 -10.33 2.03
CA PHE A 11 4.03 -11.04 2.86
C PHE A 11 5.42 -10.45 2.65
N LEU A 12 6.16 -10.19 3.73
CA LEU A 12 7.47 -9.57 3.67
C LEU A 12 8.59 -10.58 3.88
N SER A 13 9.69 -10.43 3.14
CA SER A 13 10.97 -11.07 3.43
C SER A 13 11.95 -9.99 3.92
N PRO A 14 12.22 -9.90 5.24
CA PRO A 14 13.19 -8.93 5.76
C PRO A 14 14.59 -9.08 5.15
N PRO A 15 15.17 -10.29 5.01
CA PRO A 15 16.51 -10.45 4.42
C PRO A 15 16.61 -9.92 2.99
N ASP A 16 15.54 -10.06 2.19
CA ASP A 16 15.53 -9.66 0.78
C ASP A 16 14.99 -8.23 0.56
N HIS A 17 14.52 -7.57 1.62
CA HIS A 17 13.77 -6.30 1.53
C HIS A 17 12.67 -6.34 0.46
N SER A 18 11.93 -7.44 0.41
CA SER A 18 10.93 -7.71 -0.61
C SER A 18 9.56 -7.98 -0.02
N VAL A 19 8.53 -7.72 -0.82
CA VAL A 19 7.14 -8.02 -0.51
C VAL A 19 6.58 -8.88 -1.64
N ALA A 20 5.86 -9.94 -1.28
CA ALA A 20 5.15 -10.83 -2.19
C ALA A 20 3.64 -10.77 -1.92
N VAL A 21 2.84 -10.77 -2.99
CA VAL A 21 1.37 -10.80 -2.91
C VAL A 21 0.91 -12.24 -3.06
N LEU A 22 0.66 -12.91 -1.93
CA LEU A 22 0.33 -14.35 -1.91
C LEU A 22 -1.15 -14.63 -1.60
N GLY A 23 -1.86 -13.67 -1.02
CA GLY A 23 -3.29 -13.80 -0.68
C GLY A 23 -4.19 -12.89 -1.53
N GLY A 24 -5.50 -13.12 -1.52
CA GLY A 24 -6.51 -12.21 -2.11
C GLY A 24 -6.81 -12.43 -3.60
N TRP A 25 -6.15 -13.37 -4.27
CA TRP A 25 -6.32 -13.66 -5.69
C TRP A 25 -7.76 -14.05 -6.12
N TRP A 26 -8.60 -14.52 -5.20
CA TRP A 26 -10.01 -14.84 -5.50
C TRP A 26 -10.87 -13.58 -5.76
N TYR A 27 -10.37 -12.38 -5.47
CA TYR A 27 -11.00 -11.10 -5.83
C TYR A 27 -10.47 -10.50 -7.13
N ALA A 28 -9.48 -11.15 -7.77
CA ALA A 28 -8.91 -10.65 -9.00
C ALA A 28 -9.95 -10.65 -10.13
N ALA A 29 -9.96 -9.57 -10.91
CA ALA A 29 -10.82 -9.43 -12.07
C ALA A 29 -10.09 -8.64 -13.17
N ARG A 30 -10.48 -8.85 -14.43
CA ARG A 30 -9.91 -8.09 -15.54
C ARG A 30 -10.39 -6.64 -15.47
N VAL A 31 -9.53 -5.69 -15.84
CA VAL A 31 -9.90 -4.26 -15.88
C VAL A 31 -11.15 -4.08 -16.75
N GLY A 32 -12.14 -3.37 -16.23
CA GLY A 32 -13.43 -3.11 -16.89
C GLY A 32 -14.49 -4.17 -16.65
N GLU A 33 -14.13 -5.38 -16.20
CA GLU A 33 -15.10 -6.43 -15.89
C GLU A 33 -15.72 -6.23 -14.52
N ARG A 34 -16.96 -6.71 -14.37
CA ARG A 34 -17.69 -6.66 -13.11
C ARG A 34 -16.98 -7.51 -12.06
N MET A 35 -16.80 -6.95 -10.87
CA MET A 35 -16.26 -7.67 -9.73
C MET A 35 -17.32 -8.60 -9.13
N THR A 36 -16.94 -9.85 -8.85
CA THR A 36 -17.80 -10.82 -8.15
C THR A 36 -17.99 -10.42 -6.69
N ALA A 37 -16.91 -10.01 -6.03
CA ALA A 37 -16.88 -9.57 -4.65
C ALA A 37 -15.70 -8.62 -4.42
N ALA A 38 -15.71 -7.90 -3.30
CA ALA A 38 -14.59 -7.12 -2.81
C ALA A 38 -14.53 -7.24 -1.28
N PRO A 39 -13.33 -7.25 -0.66
CA PRO A 39 -13.20 -7.06 0.78
C PRO A 39 -13.84 -5.74 1.23
N ALA A 40 -14.37 -5.71 2.47
CA ALA A 40 -14.86 -4.48 3.08
C ALA A 40 -13.74 -3.41 3.20
N SER A 41 -12.52 -3.85 3.49
CA SER A 41 -11.33 -2.98 3.51
C SER A 41 -11.06 -2.36 2.14
N THR A 42 -11.23 -3.12 1.05
CA THR A 42 -11.14 -2.57 -0.31
C THR A 42 -12.19 -1.50 -0.52
N ILE A 43 -13.44 -1.75 -0.15
CA ILE A 43 -14.53 -0.78 -0.31
C ILE A 43 -14.23 0.53 0.45
N ALA A 44 -13.64 0.44 1.63
CA ALA A 44 -13.32 1.60 2.46
C ALA A 44 -12.22 2.49 1.85
N TRP A 45 -11.28 1.92 1.10
CA TRP A 45 -10.08 2.62 0.63
C TRP A 45 -9.91 2.67 -0.89
N ALA A 46 -10.90 2.18 -1.63
CA ALA A 46 -10.91 2.24 -3.09
C ALA A 46 -11.24 3.65 -3.62
N PRO A 47 -10.96 3.91 -4.92
CA PRO A 47 -11.38 5.14 -5.57
C PRO A 47 -12.88 5.38 -5.50
N HIS A 48 -13.26 6.66 -5.46
CA HIS A 48 -14.64 7.08 -5.59
C HIS A 48 -15.28 6.49 -6.87
N GLY A 49 -16.52 6.00 -6.73
CA GLY A 49 -17.27 5.40 -7.83
C GLY A 49 -17.00 3.91 -8.06
N LEU A 50 -16.19 3.23 -7.24
CA LEU A 50 -16.09 1.77 -7.29
C LEU A 50 -17.45 1.10 -6.99
N LEU A 51 -18.18 1.57 -5.98
CA LEU A 51 -19.48 1.01 -5.60
C LEU A 51 -20.58 1.24 -6.64
N ASP A 52 -20.49 2.32 -7.41
CA ASP A 52 -21.44 2.63 -8.48
C ASP A 52 -21.18 1.74 -9.69
N ARG A 53 -19.91 1.65 -10.11
CA ARG A 53 -19.52 0.90 -11.32
C ARG A 53 -19.44 -0.60 -11.09
N LYS A 54 -18.97 -1.01 -9.92
CA LYS A 54 -18.71 -2.42 -9.52
C LYS A 54 -17.80 -3.15 -10.52
N CYS A 55 -16.96 -2.41 -11.23
CA CYS A 55 -16.00 -2.95 -12.19
C CYS A 55 -14.58 -2.81 -11.66
N ALA A 56 -13.74 -3.78 -11.99
CA ALA A 56 -12.32 -3.75 -11.68
C ALA A 56 -11.64 -2.57 -12.39
N ASP A 57 -10.86 -1.82 -11.62
CA ASP A 57 -10.15 -0.62 -12.06
C ASP A 57 -8.73 -0.64 -11.48
N ILE A 58 -7.75 -0.29 -12.30
CA ILE A 58 -6.34 -0.31 -11.90
C ILE A 58 -6.06 0.64 -10.73
N ARG A 59 -6.83 1.73 -10.64
CA ARG A 59 -6.76 2.68 -9.53
C ARG A 59 -7.11 2.04 -8.20
N THR A 60 -7.94 1.00 -8.18
CA THR A 60 -8.25 0.27 -6.95
C THR A 60 -6.97 -0.27 -6.32
N ASP A 61 -6.14 -0.99 -7.07
CA ASP A 61 -4.90 -1.56 -6.53
C ASP A 61 -3.92 -0.45 -6.09
N LEU A 62 -3.86 0.67 -6.82
CA LEU A 62 -2.97 1.78 -6.49
C LEU A 62 -3.39 2.51 -5.19
N GLU A 63 -4.68 2.75 -5.00
CA GLU A 63 -5.17 3.33 -3.74
C GLU A 63 -4.94 2.40 -2.56
N LEU A 64 -5.07 1.08 -2.77
CA LEU A 64 -4.78 0.10 -1.73
C LEU A 64 -3.29 0.07 -1.36
N VAL A 65 -2.37 0.24 -2.32
CA VAL A 65 -0.94 0.40 -2.03
C VAL A 65 -0.70 1.62 -1.14
N ARG A 66 -1.34 2.76 -1.45
CA ARG A 66 -1.24 3.96 -0.59
C ARG A 66 -1.85 3.71 0.79
N ALA A 67 -3.00 3.03 0.87
CA ALA A 67 -3.63 2.67 2.13
C ALA A 67 -2.75 1.77 3.00
N ILE A 68 -2.08 0.77 2.41
CA ILE A 68 -1.09 -0.07 3.10
C ILE A 68 0.03 0.81 3.68
N GLY A 69 0.61 1.72 2.88
CA GLY A 69 1.67 2.62 3.35
C GLY A 69 1.22 3.50 4.52
N ARG A 70 0.02 4.09 4.43
CA ARG A 70 -0.58 4.87 5.52
C ARG A 70 -0.83 4.03 6.79
N ALA A 71 -1.30 2.80 6.63
CA ALA A 71 -1.51 1.87 7.73
C ALA A 71 -0.20 1.49 8.43
N LEU A 72 0.88 1.27 7.68
CA LEU A 72 2.21 0.99 8.22
C LEU A 72 2.77 2.17 9.03
N LEU A 73 2.35 3.40 8.73
CA LEU A 73 2.68 4.60 9.51
C LEU A 73 1.73 4.85 10.69
N GLY A 74 0.80 3.92 10.96
CA GLY A 74 -0.10 3.98 12.12
C GLY A 74 -1.39 4.78 11.90
N ASP A 75 -1.64 5.31 10.71
CA ASP A 75 -2.90 6.00 10.39
C ASP A 75 -3.32 5.75 8.94
N ILE A 76 -4.11 4.70 8.73
CA ILE A 76 -4.65 4.33 7.40
C ILE A 76 -5.47 5.46 6.74
N GLY A 77 -6.08 6.35 7.53
CA GLY A 77 -6.81 7.52 7.04
C GLY A 77 -5.90 8.68 6.61
N GLY A 78 -4.63 8.66 6.99
CA GLY A 78 -3.61 9.63 6.59
C GLY A 78 -3.75 11.03 7.17
N SER A 79 -4.77 11.29 8.00
CA SER A 79 -5.08 12.62 8.53
C SER A 79 -4.09 13.12 9.59
N ARG A 80 -3.43 12.20 10.29
CA ARG A 80 -2.52 12.49 11.40
C ARG A 80 -1.05 12.42 11.03
N LEU A 81 -0.72 11.88 9.86
CA LEU A 81 0.66 11.56 9.47
C LEU A 81 1.58 12.78 9.49
N GLU A 82 1.10 13.94 9.02
CA GLU A 82 1.88 15.20 9.04
C GLU A 82 2.15 15.69 10.46
N ARG A 83 1.12 15.68 11.30
CA ARG A 83 1.21 16.18 12.68
C ARG A 83 2.14 15.32 13.53
N ASP A 84 2.06 14.01 13.35
CA ASP A 84 2.78 13.04 14.15
C ASP A 84 4.23 12.83 13.61
N GLY A 85 4.61 13.48 12.51
CA GLY A 85 5.98 13.46 11.95
C GLY A 85 6.46 12.05 11.58
N ALA A 86 5.52 11.17 11.18
CA ALA A 86 5.76 9.72 11.12
C ALA A 86 6.74 9.29 10.00
N ALA A 87 6.93 10.12 8.98
CA ALA A 87 7.79 9.88 7.83
C ALA A 87 8.24 11.22 7.19
N PRO A 88 9.23 11.22 6.29
CA PRO A 88 9.58 12.42 5.51
C PRO A 88 8.39 12.97 4.70
N GLN A 89 8.31 14.29 4.56
CA GLN A 89 7.16 14.98 3.95
C GLN A 89 6.84 14.47 2.54
N ALA A 90 7.85 14.26 1.68
CA ALA A 90 7.63 13.76 0.32
C ALA A 90 6.92 12.39 0.28
N MET A 91 7.22 11.51 1.24
CA MET A 91 6.52 10.22 1.39
C MET A 91 5.09 10.43 1.89
N ILE A 92 4.88 11.30 2.88
CA ILE A 92 3.55 11.60 3.42
C ILE A 92 2.66 12.18 2.31
N ASP A 93 3.16 13.14 1.55
CA ASP A 93 2.45 13.77 0.45
C ASP A 93 2.03 12.73 -0.59
N TRP A 94 2.98 11.88 -1.02
CA TRP A 94 2.67 10.80 -1.95
C TRP A 94 1.60 9.87 -1.37
N LEU A 95 1.74 9.41 -0.12
CA LEU A 95 0.77 8.50 0.50
C LEU A 95 -0.64 9.09 0.67
N ARG A 96 -0.77 10.42 0.80
CA ARG A 96 -2.06 11.10 1.01
C ARG A 96 -2.74 11.55 -0.27
N LEU A 97 -1.97 11.82 -1.33
CA LEU A 97 -2.54 12.23 -2.62
C LEU A 97 -3.21 11.05 -3.33
N PRO A 98 -4.30 11.28 -4.08
CA PRO A 98 -4.91 10.25 -4.91
C PRO A 98 -3.92 9.61 -5.87
N ALA A 99 -4.07 8.31 -6.10
CA ALA A 99 -3.33 7.62 -7.14
C ALA A 99 -3.69 8.14 -8.54
N SER A 100 -2.69 8.17 -9.41
CA SER A 100 -2.90 8.29 -10.85
C SER A 100 -3.56 7.01 -11.40
N ASN A 101 -3.74 6.96 -12.71
CA ASN A 101 -4.32 5.83 -13.43
C ASN A 101 -3.25 4.92 -14.08
N ASN A 102 -1.96 5.14 -13.80
CA ASN A 102 -0.88 4.39 -14.44
C ASN A 102 0.10 3.81 -13.39
N PRO A 103 0.08 2.48 -13.17
CA PRO A 103 0.95 1.86 -12.16
C PRO A 103 2.44 1.96 -12.50
N ILE A 104 2.80 2.04 -13.78
CA ILE A 104 4.21 2.16 -14.20
C ILE A 104 4.74 3.55 -13.83
N GLU A 105 3.94 4.59 -14.07
CA GLU A 105 4.32 5.96 -13.68
C GLU A 105 4.34 6.15 -12.17
N GLU A 106 3.39 5.56 -11.44
CA GLU A 106 3.41 5.56 -9.97
C GLU A 106 4.69 4.93 -9.42
N TYR A 107 5.04 3.74 -9.92
CA TYR A 107 6.24 3.06 -9.46
C TYR A 107 7.51 3.82 -9.85
N ARG A 108 7.57 4.41 -11.06
CA ARG A 108 8.68 5.27 -11.47
C ARG A 108 8.81 6.46 -10.51
N THR A 109 7.73 7.19 -10.27
CA THR A 109 7.68 8.36 -9.38
C THR A 109 8.14 8.00 -7.97
N TRP A 110 7.62 6.89 -7.42
CA TRP A 110 8.06 6.37 -6.13
C TRP A 110 9.58 6.13 -6.10
N ARG A 111 10.09 5.44 -7.12
CA ARG A 111 11.48 4.98 -7.20
C ARG A 111 12.50 6.08 -7.43
N THR A 112 12.19 7.05 -8.28
CA THR A 112 13.17 8.06 -8.74
C THR A 112 13.02 9.40 -8.07
N GLN A 113 11.85 9.70 -7.50
CA GLN A 113 11.56 10.99 -6.88
C GLN A 113 11.25 10.83 -5.39
N VAL A 114 10.14 10.17 -5.04
CA VAL A 114 9.65 10.14 -3.64
C VAL A 114 10.68 9.58 -2.67
N LEU A 115 11.30 8.44 -2.99
CA LEU A 115 12.33 7.84 -2.13
C LEU A 115 13.59 8.71 -2.02
N HIS A 116 14.00 9.35 -3.12
CA HIS A 116 15.16 10.24 -3.14
C HIS A 116 14.90 11.48 -2.29
N ASP A 117 13.75 12.12 -2.46
CA ASP A 117 13.39 13.35 -1.74
C ASP A 117 13.09 13.05 -0.26
N SER A 118 12.77 11.80 0.08
CA SER A 118 12.55 11.35 1.46
C SER A 118 13.84 10.97 2.19
N PHE A 119 14.77 10.27 1.52
CA PHE A 119 15.90 9.62 2.19
C PHE A 119 17.28 9.90 1.57
N GLY A 120 17.33 10.64 0.47
CA GLY A 120 18.54 10.90 -0.30
C GLY A 120 18.98 9.73 -1.18
N ALA A 121 20.29 9.62 -1.39
CA ALA A 121 20.88 8.56 -2.21
C ALA A 121 20.55 7.16 -1.68
N ARG A 122 20.28 6.22 -2.60
CA ARG A 122 19.94 4.83 -2.26
C ARG A 122 21.08 4.18 -1.48
N ARG A 123 20.77 3.70 -0.28
CA ARG A 123 21.65 2.87 0.56
C ARG A 123 20.90 1.62 1.00
N PHE A 124 21.64 0.55 1.23
CA PHE A 124 21.09 -0.63 1.90
C PHE A 124 21.03 -0.35 3.40
N ALA A 125 19.88 -0.57 4.02
CA ALA A 125 19.72 -0.54 5.47
C ALA A 125 19.40 -1.96 5.92
N GLU A 126 20.26 -2.56 6.74
CA GLU A 126 19.99 -3.88 7.28
C GLU A 126 18.77 -3.84 8.21
N LEU A 127 17.92 -4.86 8.10
CA LEU A 127 16.84 -5.14 9.04
C LEU A 127 17.25 -6.35 9.91
N PRO A 128 17.98 -6.14 11.03
CA PRO A 128 18.42 -7.22 11.92
C PRO A 128 17.26 -7.73 12.79
N LEU A 129 16.18 -8.16 12.14
CA LEU A 129 14.98 -8.64 12.79
C LEU A 129 15.13 -10.13 13.13
N THR A 130 14.75 -10.47 14.35
CA THR A 130 14.61 -11.85 14.82
C THR A 130 13.15 -12.29 14.72
N GLN A 131 12.89 -13.59 14.87
CA GLN A 131 11.52 -14.09 14.97
C GLN A 131 10.75 -13.46 16.14
N SER A 132 11.44 -13.15 17.24
CA SER A 132 10.82 -12.49 18.39
C SER A 132 10.40 -11.06 18.06
N ASP A 133 11.14 -10.32 17.24
CA ASP A 133 10.74 -8.97 16.83
C ASP A 133 9.48 -8.95 15.96
N ILE A 134 9.19 -10.06 15.28
CA ILE A 134 8.06 -10.19 14.34
C ILE A 134 6.84 -10.84 15.01
N TYR A 135 7.06 -11.87 15.82
CA TYR A 135 6.01 -12.73 16.37
C TYR A 135 5.86 -12.63 17.88
N ALA A 136 6.59 -11.74 18.57
CA ALA A 136 6.33 -11.50 19.98
C ALA A 136 4.88 -11.07 20.16
N VAL A 137 4.13 -11.86 20.91
CA VAL A 137 2.78 -11.52 21.35
C VAL A 137 2.93 -10.42 22.38
N ASP A 138 2.42 -9.23 22.10
CA ASP A 138 2.25 -8.19 23.12
C ASP A 138 1.33 -8.77 24.22
N PRO A 139 1.79 -8.92 25.47
CA PRO A 139 1.01 -9.55 26.54
C PRO A 139 -0.15 -8.68 27.04
N ARG A 140 -0.65 -7.75 26.22
CA ARG A 140 -1.73 -6.82 26.55
C ARG A 140 -3.11 -7.40 26.25
#